data_AF-A0A2T7UV85-F1
#
_entry.id   AF-A0A2T7UV85-F1
#
_cell.length_a   1.000
_cell.length_b   1.000
_cell.length_c   1.000
_cell.angle_alpha   90.00
_cell.angle_beta   90.00
_cell.angle_gamma   90.00
#
_symmetry.space_group_name_H-M   'P 1'
#
loop_
_entity.id
_entity.type
_entity.pdbx_description
1 polymer ?
#
loop_
_entity_poly.entity_id
_entity_poly.type
_entity_poly.pdbx_seq_one_letter_code
_entity_poly.pdbx_strand_id
1 'polypeptide(L)'
;MSDLAPVERRLSSALERIARQLDKGPARAAAKAPLFGLGGQRDHAPDPEQAATIASLRDALEKERAANAQLSERVHQVKQRQETTIGQLERRLARLTEQLDLQSLEMLRLKKANSKLIESNGALREAQIEGFPDATLINKSISAELEALQAERRAEMAEMEEILAELKPLIAAESR
;
A
#
# COMPACT_ATOMS: atom_id res chain seq x y z
N MET A 1 36.57 -16.82 -10.38
CA MET A 1 36.89 -15.38 -10.27
C MET A 1 37.84 -14.97 -11.39
N SER A 2 37.37 -14.96 -12.63
CA SER A 2 38.22 -14.63 -13.78
C SER A 2 37.35 -14.48 -15.02
N ASP A 3 36.74 -13.31 -15.22
CA ASP A 3 36.28 -12.86 -16.55
C ASP A 3 36.06 -11.34 -16.65
N LEU A 4 36.83 -10.54 -15.88
CA LEU A 4 36.79 -9.06 -15.93
C LEU A 4 37.75 -8.47 -16.98
N ALA A 5 38.81 -9.19 -17.34
CA ALA A 5 39.80 -8.77 -18.33
C ALA A 5 39.21 -8.39 -19.72
N PRO A 6 38.22 -9.11 -20.30
CA PRO A 6 37.65 -8.70 -21.58
C PRO A 6 36.77 -7.44 -21.46
N VAL A 7 36.14 -7.22 -20.31
CA VAL A 7 35.30 -6.04 -20.05
C VAL A 7 36.17 -4.80 -19.86
N GLU A 8 37.27 -4.92 -19.13
CA GLU A 8 38.25 -3.84 -18.93
C GLU A 8 38.89 -3.40 -20.25
N ARG A 9 39.30 -4.34 -21.13
CA ARG A 9 39.86 -3.99 -22.45
C ARG A 9 38.86 -3.24 -23.33
N ARG A 10 37.57 -3.61 -23.27
CA ARG A 10 36.51 -2.94 -24.03
C ARG A 10 36.22 -1.54 -23.48
N LEU A 11 36.22 -1.37 -22.16
CA LEU A 11 36.07 -0.08 -21.51
C LEU A 11 37.22 0.86 -21.86
N SER A 12 38.48 0.41 -21.76
CA SER A 12 39.64 1.22 -22.11
C SER A 12 39.63 1.66 -23.58
N SER A 13 39.25 0.74 -24.49
CA SER A 13 39.10 1.06 -25.92
C SER A 13 37.99 2.08 -26.19
N ALA A 14 36.85 1.97 -25.49
CA ALA A 14 35.75 2.92 -25.63
C ALA A 14 36.13 4.31 -25.12
N LEU A 15 36.85 4.37 -24.00
CA LEU A 15 37.32 5.62 -23.40
C LEU A 15 38.38 6.31 -24.26
N GLU A 16 39.33 5.58 -24.83
CA GLU A 16 40.29 6.14 -25.79
C GLU A 16 39.62 6.69 -27.06
N ARG A 17 38.55 6.04 -27.53
CA ARG A 17 37.80 6.51 -28.70
C ARG A 17 37.08 7.83 -28.42
N ILE A 18 36.49 7.97 -27.23
CA ILE A 18 35.84 9.20 -26.77
C ILE A 18 36.87 10.31 -26.57
N ALA A 19 38.02 10.02 -25.94
CA ALA A 19 39.11 10.99 -25.78
C ALA A 19 39.59 11.53 -27.13
N ARG A 20 39.82 10.65 -28.12
CA ARG A 20 40.20 11.06 -29.49
C ARG A 20 39.12 11.85 -30.22
N GLN A 21 37.86 11.69 -29.84
CA GLN A 21 36.72 12.37 -30.46
C GLN A 21 36.45 13.74 -29.81
N LEU A 22 36.84 13.90 -28.53
CA LEU A 22 36.87 15.16 -27.80
C LEU A 22 38.08 16.03 -28.18
N ASP A 23 39.26 15.42 -28.39
CA ASP A 23 40.45 16.13 -28.91
C ASP A 23 40.24 16.65 -30.35
N LYS A 24 39.32 16.02 -31.10
CA LYS A 24 38.85 16.47 -32.42
C LYS A 24 37.69 17.47 -32.33
N GLY A 25 37.68 18.35 -31.32
CA GLY A 25 36.62 19.32 -31.03
C GLY A 25 35.99 19.99 -32.27
N PRO A 26 34.73 20.47 -32.18
CA PRO A 26 33.87 20.72 -33.34
C PRO A 26 34.34 21.95 -34.12
N ALA A 27 35.31 21.77 -35.00
CA ALA A 27 35.67 22.76 -35.99
C ALA A 27 36.29 22.10 -37.22
N ARG A 28 35.58 22.27 -38.34
CA ARG A 28 36.10 22.37 -39.71
C ARG A 28 36.22 21.07 -40.51
N ALA A 29 35.07 20.52 -40.89
CA ALA A 29 34.90 19.90 -42.22
C ALA A 29 34.44 20.98 -43.22
N ALA A 30 35.34 21.91 -43.53
CA ALA A 30 35.24 22.83 -44.65
C ALA A 30 36.54 22.72 -45.46
N ALA A 31 36.59 21.82 -46.44
CA ALA A 31 37.56 21.82 -47.55
C ALA A 31 37.15 20.84 -48.68
N LYS A 32 36.49 21.42 -49.70
CA LYS A 32 36.47 21.15 -51.16
C LYS A 32 36.95 19.79 -51.73
N ALA A 33 36.01 19.11 -52.40
CA ALA A 33 36.20 18.46 -53.72
C ALA A 33 35.01 18.89 -54.62
N PRO A 34 35.18 19.08 -55.95
CA PRO A 34 34.22 19.81 -56.76
C PRO A 34 33.00 18.93 -57.08
N LEU A 35 31.97 19.03 -56.24
CA LEU A 35 30.64 18.56 -56.56
C LEU A 35 29.94 19.68 -57.32
N PHE A 36 29.69 19.41 -58.60
CA PHE A 36 28.91 20.19 -59.55
C PHE A 36 27.82 21.07 -58.88
N GLY A 37 28.03 22.40 -58.91
CA GLY A 37 26.97 23.38 -58.66
C GLY A 37 26.67 23.78 -57.22
N LEU A 38 27.65 24.33 -56.48
CA LEU A 38 27.35 25.21 -55.33
C LEU A 38 27.81 26.64 -55.64
N GLY A 39 26.93 27.36 -56.33
CA GLY A 39 26.98 28.80 -56.54
C GLY A 39 25.56 29.33 -56.38
N GLY A 40 25.26 29.80 -55.17
CA GLY A 40 23.96 30.29 -54.78
C GLY A 40 23.57 29.74 -53.43
N GLN A 41 23.48 30.63 -52.43
CA GLN A 41 22.30 30.60 -51.57
C GLN A 41 21.12 30.51 -52.52
N ARG A 42 20.66 29.28 -52.76
CA ARG A 42 19.24 29.12 -53.03
C ARG A 42 18.63 29.39 -51.68
N ASP A 43 18.13 30.62 -51.53
CA ASP A 43 16.86 30.83 -50.88
C ASP A 43 15.87 29.89 -51.59
N HIS A 44 15.96 28.58 -51.30
CA HIS A 44 14.81 27.72 -51.42
C HIS A 44 13.91 28.25 -50.32
N ALA A 45 13.04 29.20 -50.70
CA ALA A 45 11.79 29.40 -49.99
C ALA A 45 11.31 27.98 -49.65
N PRO A 46 11.07 27.66 -48.36
CA PRO A 46 10.67 26.31 -48.00
C PRO A 46 9.55 25.91 -48.93
N ASP A 47 9.66 24.76 -49.59
CA ASP A 47 8.62 24.30 -50.52
C ASP A 47 7.29 24.51 -49.77
N PRO A 48 6.30 25.20 -50.38
CA PRO A 48 5.13 25.65 -49.65
C PRO A 48 4.40 24.49 -48.96
N GLU A 49 4.54 23.27 -49.48
CA GLU A 49 4.07 22.02 -48.89
C GLU A 49 4.85 21.60 -47.62
N GLN A 50 6.16 21.81 -47.56
CA GLN A 50 6.98 21.56 -46.37
C GLN A 50 6.70 22.59 -45.27
N ALA A 51 6.51 23.87 -45.63
CA ALA A 51 6.10 24.89 -44.67
C ALA A 51 4.70 24.60 -44.09
N ALA A 52 3.76 24.16 -44.92
CA ALA A 52 2.41 23.78 -44.50
C ALA A 52 2.39 22.54 -43.60
N THR A 53 3.18 21.52 -43.91
CA THR A 53 3.30 20.31 -43.06
C THR A 53 3.96 20.61 -41.71
N ILE A 54 5.01 21.44 -41.67
CA ILE A 54 5.62 21.89 -40.41
C ILE A 54 4.63 22.69 -39.56
N ALA A 55 3.83 23.57 -40.17
CA ALA A 55 2.79 24.32 -39.45
C ALA A 55 1.71 23.38 -38.88
N SER A 56 1.25 22.41 -39.66
CA SER A 56 0.27 21.40 -39.21
C SER A 56 0.81 20.53 -38.07
N LEU A 57 2.08 20.10 -38.14
CA LEU A 57 2.70 19.30 -37.08
C LEU A 57 2.88 20.10 -35.79
N ARG A 58 3.22 21.40 -35.89
CA ARG A 58 3.30 22.30 -34.74
C ARG A 58 1.94 22.49 -34.07
N ASP A 59 0.88 22.69 -34.85
CA ASP A 59 -0.48 22.81 -34.32
C ASP A 59 -0.95 21.51 -33.64
N ALA A 60 -0.64 20.35 -34.22
CA ALA A 60 -0.91 19.05 -33.58
C ALA A 60 -0.12 18.87 -32.27
N LEU A 61 1.16 19.24 -32.25
CA LEU A 61 2.00 19.17 -31.06
C LEU A 61 1.50 20.08 -29.94
N GLU A 62 1.08 21.31 -30.26
CA GLU A 62 0.50 22.24 -29.28
C GLU A 62 -0.84 21.71 -28.74
N LYS A 63 -1.69 21.10 -29.58
CA LYS A 63 -2.92 20.42 -29.14
C LYS A 63 -2.63 19.24 -28.20
N GLU A 64 -1.65 18.40 -28.53
CA GLU A 64 -1.24 17.29 -27.66
C GLU A 64 -0.63 17.77 -26.34
N ARG A 65 0.19 18.82 -26.36
CA ARG A 65 0.74 19.44 -25.14
C ARG A 65 -0.36 20.00 -24.25
N ALA A 66 -1.35 20.69 -24.83
CA ALA A 66 -2.50 21.19 -24.09
C ALA A 66 -3.32 20.05 -23.46
N ALA A 67 -3.57 18.97 -24.21
CA ALA A 67 -4.26 17.79 -23.71
C ALA A 67 -3.47 17.09 -22.59
N ASN A 68 -2.15 16.96 -22.73
CA ASN A 68 -1.28 16.36 -21.71
C ASN A 68 -1.24 17.21 -20.43
N ALA A 69 -1.18 18.54 -20.54
CA ALA A 69 -1.26 19.44 -19.40
C ALA A 69 -2.59 19.27 -18.64
N GLN A 70 -3.72 19.21 -19.35
CA GLN A 70 -5.04 18.98 -18.74
C GLN A 70 -5.13 17.61 -18.06
N LEU A 71 -4.61 16.55 -18.69
CA LEU A 71 -4.60 15.21 -18.09
C LEU A 71 -3.70 15.15 -16.86
N SER A 72 -2.52 15.77 -16.92
CA SER A 72 -1.59 15.86 -15.78
C SER A 72 -2.21 16.59 -14.60
N GLU A 73 -2.92 17.70 -14.85
CA GLU A 73 -3.65 18.42 -13.82
C GLU A 73 -4.79 17.58 -13.22
N ARG A 74 -5.59 16.89 -14.06
CA ARG A 74 -6.63 15.98 -13.57
C ARG A 74 -6.07 14.85 -12.72
N VAL A 75 -4.95 14.25 -13.15
CA VAL A 75 -4.26 13.20 -12.37
C VAL A 75 -3.78 13.76 -11.04
N HIS A 76 -3.22 14.97 -11.02
CA HIS A 76 -2.78 15.59 -9.77
C HIS A 76 -3.96 15.87 -8.82
N GLN A 77 -5.08 16.40 -9.34
CA GLN A 77 -6.30 16.61 -8.55
C GLN A 77 -6.87 15.30 -8.01
N VAL A 78 -6.88 14.23 -8.81
CA VAL A 78 -7.32 12.90 -8.36
C VAL A 78 -6.39 12.36 -7.28
N LYS A 79 -5.07 12.45 -7.46
CA LYS A 79 -4.08 12.03 -6.44
C LYS A 79 -4.27 12.79 -5.13
N GLN A 80 -4.41 14.10 -5.16
CA GLN A 80 -4.67 14.90 -3.95
C GLN A 80 -5.98 14.47 -3.26
N ARG A 81 -7.06 14.24 -4.02
CA ARG A 81 -8.32 13.72 -3.45
C ARG A 81 -8.16 12.33 -2.84
N GLN A 82 -7.38 11.47 -3.48
CA GLN A 82 -7.10 10.13 -2.97
C GLN A 82 -6.26 10.19 -1.69
N GLU A 83 -5.16 10.95 -1.68
CA GLU A 83 -4.31 11.14 -0.51
C GLU A 83 -5.07 11.70 0.68
N THR A 84 -5.93 12.71 0.46
CA THR A 84 -6.80 13.24 1.52
C THR A 84 -7.81 12.23 2.03
N THR A 85 -8.43 11.45 1.14
CA THR A 85 -9.39 10.40 1.53
C THR A 85 -8.71 9.26 2.28
N ILE A 86 -7.55 8.80 1.79
CA ILE A 86 -6.73 7.76 2.44
C ILE A 86 -6.33 8.23 3.83
N GLY A 87 -5.78 9.45 3.96
CA GLY A 87 -5.41 9.98 5.27
C GLY A 87 -6.60 10.19 6.22
N GLN A 88 -7.83 10.40 5.72
CA GLN A 88 -9.03 10.40 6.55
C GLN A 88 -9.42 8.99 7.01
N LEU A 89 -9.35 8.01 6.10
CA LEU A 89 -9.65 6.61 6.40
C LEU A 89 -8.63 6.02 7.38
N GLU A 90 -7.34 6.26 7.20
CA GLU A 90 -6.28 5.84 8.12
C GLU A 90 -6.50 6.39 9.52
N ARG A 91 -6.83 7.69 9.65
CA ARG A 91 -7.17 8.29 10.95
C ARG A 91 -8.43 7.67 11.56
N ARG A 92 -9.43 7.33 10.75
CA ARG A 92 -10.65 6.68 11.23
C ARG A 92 -10.36 5.25 11.68
N LEU A 93 -9.54 4.51 10.94
CA LEU A 93 -9.10 3.16 11.29
C LEU A 93 -8.32 3.19 12.61
N ALA A 94 -7.33 4.07 12.75
CA ALA A 94 -6.57 4.20 13.99
C ALA A 94 -7.47 4.46 15.21
N ARG A 95 -8.46 5.35 15.08
CA ARG A 95 -9.46 5.61 16.14
C ARG A 95 -10.33 4.40 16.45
N LEU A 96 -10.78 3.68 15.43
CA LEU A 96 -11.61 2.49 15.61
C LEU A 96 -10.83 1.35 16.28
N THR A 97 -9.56 1.17 15.91
CA THR A 97 -8.66 0.20 16.56
C THR A 97 -8.46 0.54 18.03
N GLU A 98 -8.16 1.80 18.35
CA GLU A 98 -8.02 2.24 19.75
C GLU A 98 -9.33 2.03 20.56
N GLN A 99 -10.49 2.32 19.96
CA GLN A 99 -11.78 2.07 20.60
C GLN A 99 -12.02 0.58 20.86
N LEU A 100 -11.65 -0.29 19.91
CA LEU A 100 -11.78 -1.74 20.04
C LEU A 100 -10.86 -2.28 21.14
N ASP A 101 -9.63 -1.78 21.25
CA ASP A 101 -8.69 -2.15 22.32
C ASP A 101 -9.25 -1.77 23.71
N LEU A 102 -9.79 -0.55 23.84
CA LEU A 102 -10.41 -0.08 25.08
C LEU A 102 -11.63 -0.94 25.47
N GLN A 103 -12.51 -1.23 24.52
CA GLN A 103 -13.66 -2.09 24.74
C GLN A 103 -13.26 -3.52 25.11
N SER A 104 -12.20 -4.05 24.52
CA SER A 104 -11.68 -5.38 24.85
C SER A 104 -11.17 -5.43 26.29
N LEU A 105 -10.48 -4.39 26.76
CA LEU A 105 -10.06 -4.27 28.15
C LEU A 105 -11.25 -4.15 29.11
N GLU A 106 -12.29 -3.40 28.76
CA GLU A 106 -13.53 -3.30 29.54
C GLU A 106 -14.26 -4.64 29.61
N MET A 107 -14.35 -5.37 28.49
CA MET A 107 -14.95 -6.70 28.44
C MET A 107 -14.21 -7.69 29.36
N LEU A 108 -12.87 -7.69 29.34
CA LEU A 108 -12.06 -8.51 30.25
C LEU A 108 -12.28 -8.16 31.72
N ARG A 109 -12.39 -6.86 32.04
CA ARG A 109 -12.72 -6.41 33.41
C ARG A 109 -14.11 -6.89 33.84
N LEU A 110 -15.10 -6.81 32.96
CA LEU A 110 -16.46 -7.29 33.22
C LEU A 110 -16.50 -8.81 33.40
N LYS A 111 -15.80 -9.59 32.55
CA LYS A 111 -15.66 -11.04 32.72
C LYS A 111 -15.09 -11.38 34.10
N LYS A 112 -14.00 -10.71 34.51
CA LYS A 112 -13.38 -10.91 35.83
C LYS A 112 -14.30 -10.52 36.98
N ALA A 113 -15.05 -9.42 36.85
CA ALA A 113 -16.03 -9.02 37.86
C ALA A 113 -17.17 -10.04 37.98
N ASN A 114 -17.64 -10.58 36.86
CA ASN A 114 -18.69 -11.59 36.82
C ASN A 114 -18.23 -12.91 37.47
N SER A 115 -17.03 -13.41 37.12
CA SER A 115 -16.43 -14.58 37.77
C SER A 115 -16.35 -14.41 39.30
N LYS A 116 -15.89 -13.25 39.79
CA LYS A 116 -15.89 -12.95 41.23
C LYS A 116 -17.29 -12.92 41.85
N LEU A 117 -18.28 -12.41 41.12
CA LEU A 117 -19.67 -12.41 41.58
C LEU A 117 -20.20 -13.84 41.70
N ILE A 118 -19.93 -14.70 40.71
CA ILE A 118 -20.30 -16.12 40.76
C ILE A 118 -19.67 -16.79 41.98
N GLU A 119 -18.35 -16.62 42.20
CA GLU A 119 -17.66 -17.15 43.38
C GLU A 119 -18.28 -16.66 44.69
N SER A 120 -18.57 -15.35 44.79
CA SER A 120 -19.18 -14.78 46.00
C SER A 120 -20.60 -15.27 46.26
N ASN A 121 -21.39 -15.49 45.21
CA ASN A 121 -22.74 -16.04 45.33
C ASN A 121 -22.70 -17.52 45.74
N GLY A 122 -21.73 -18.29 45.20
CA GLY A 122 -21.48 -19.66 45.63
C GLY A 122 -21.16 -19.74 47.12
N ALA A 123 -20.25 -18.90 47.61
CA ALA A 123 -19.89 -18.85 49.04
C ALA A 123 -21.08 -18.42 49.93
N LEU A 124 -21.88 -17.43 49.50
CA LEU A 124 -23.08 -17.01 50.23
C LEU A 124 -24.13 -18.13 50.30
N ARG A 125 -24.25 -18.93 49.23
CA ARG A 125 -25.15 -20.08 49.18
C ARG A 125 -24.68 -21.19 50.12
N GLU A 126 -23.39 -21.51 50.14
CA GLU A 126 -22.83 -22.49 51.09
C GLU A 126 -23.14 -22.09 52.54
N ALA A 127 -22.90 -20.82 52.88
CA ALA A 127 -23.26 -20.26 54.20
C ALA A 127 -24.77 -20.30 54.48
N GLN A 128 -25.62 -20.06 53.48
CA GLN A 128 -27.08 -20.21 53.64
C GLN A 128 -27.51 -21.66 53.83
N ILE A 129 -26.89 -22.64 53.16
CA ILE A 129 -27.22 -24.05 53.33
C ILE A 129 -26.92 -24.50 54.77
N GLU A 130 -25.81 -24.03 55.35
CA GLU A 130 -25.43 -24.32 56.73
C GLU A 130 -26.40 -23.69 57.76
N GLY A 131 -27.00 -22.54 57.44
CA GLY A 131 -27.87 -21.80 58.35
C GLY A 131 -29.39 -22.00 58.16
N PHE A 132 -29.86 -22.13 56.92
CA PHE A 132 -31.29 -22.22 56.54
C PHE A 132 -31.47 -22.76 55.10
N PRO A 133 -31.56 -24.09 54.90
CA PRO A 133 -31.60 -24.66 53.56
C PRO A 133 -32.98 -24.54 52.90
N ASP A 134 -33.13 -23.61 51.94
CA ASP A 134 -34.28 -23.57 51.02
C ASP A 134 -33.91 -24.25 49.69
N ALA A 135 -34.44 -25.45 49.47
CA ALA A 135 -34.20 -26.26 48.27
C ALA A 135 -34.55 -25.54 46.95
N THR A 136 -35.52 -24.63 46.96
CA THR A 136 -35.94 -23.91 45.75
C THR A 136 -34.95 -22.82 45.34
N LEU A 137 -34.39 -22.08 46.31
CA LEU A 137 -33.33 -21.10 46.08
C LEU A 137 -32.02 -21.77 45.67
N ILE A 138 -31.68 -22.88 46.33
CA ILE A 138 -30.54 -23.75 46.03
C ILE A 138 -30.56 -24.24 44.58
N ASN A 139 -31.72 -24.66 44.07
CA ASN A 139 -31.86 -25.14 42.70
C ASN A 139 -31.80 -23.99 41.68
N LYS A 140 -32.39 -22.83 41.99
CA LYS A 140 -32.34 -21.64 41.13
C LYS A 140 -30.92 -21.10 40.98
N SER A 141 -30.13 -21.11 42.06
CA SER A 141 -28.73 -20.67 41.99
C SER A 141 -27.89 -21.64 41.16
N ILE A 142 -28.07 -22.96 41.33
CA ILE A 142 -27.37 -23.97 40.51
C ILE A 142 -27.71 -23.78 39.03
N SER A 143 -28.98 -23.54 38.69
CA SER A 143 -29.35 -23.29 37.29
C SER A 143 -28.70 -22.03 36.73
N ALA A 144 -28.62 -20.96 37.53
CA ALA A 144 -27.98 -19.71 37.11
C ALA A 144 -26.45 -19.87 36.93
N GLU A 145 -25.79 -20.63 37.81
CA GLU A 145 -24.37 -20.97 37.67
C GLU A 145 -24.11 -21.81 36.42
N LEU A 146 -24.97 -22.79 36.15
CA LEU A 146 -24.84 -23.65 34.98
C LEU A 146 -25.06 -22.87 33.67
N GLU A 147 -26.02 -21.95 33.65
CA GLU A 147 -26.22 -21.01 32.54
C GLU A 147 -25.00 -20.09 32.34
N ALA A 148 -24.41 -19.57 33.42
CA ALA A 148 -23.22 -18.74 33.37
C ALA A 148 -22.00 -19.51 32.83
N LEU A 149 -21.75 -20.71 33.33
CA LEU A 149 -20.67 -21.60 32.85
C LEU A 149 -20.86 -21.97 31.38
N GLN A 150 -22.10 -22.25 30.96
CA GLN A 150 -22.40 -22.51 29.54
C GLN A 150 -22.21 -21.28 28.66
N ALA A 151 -22.47 -20.08 29.16
CA ALA A 151 -22.22 -18.84 28.44
C ALA A 151 -20.71 -18.57 28.30
N GLU A 152 -19.94 -18.79 29.37
CA GLU A 152 -18.49 -18.68 29.36
C GLU A 152 -17.86 -19.67 28.37
N ARG A 153 -18.26 -20.96 28.43
CA ARG A 153 -17.79 -21.99 27.49
C ARG A 153 -18.10 -21.65 26.02
N ARG A 154 -19.28 -21.07 25.75
CA ARG A 154 -19.64 -20.60 24.40
C ARG A 154 -18.77 -19.44 23.94
N ALA A 155 -18.44 -18.51 24.83
CA ALA A 155 -17.53 -17.41 24.53
C ALA A 155 -16.10 -17.93 24.23
N GLU A 156 -15.59 -18.87 25.03
CA GLU A 156 -14.28 -19.51 24.79
C GLU A 156 -14.23 -20.24 23.44
N MET A 157 -15.30 -20.96 23.07
CA MET A 157 -15.38 -21.65 21.78
C MET A 157 -15.38 -20.66 20.61
N ALA A 158 -16.10 -19.53 20.73
CA ALA A 158 -16.10 -18.50 19.71
C ALA A 158 -14.71 -17.85 19.54
N GLU A 159 -14.00 -17.57 20.64
CA GLU A 159 -12.62 -17.08 20.60
C GLU A 159 -11.68 -18.10 19.93
N MET A 160 -11.83 -19.39 20.22
CA MET A 160 -11.05 -20.46 19.57
C MET A 160 -11.33 -20.55 18.06
N GLU A 161 -12.60 -20.45 17.66
CA GLU A 161 -13.00 -20.47 16.24
C GLU A 161 -12.42 -19.27 15.47
N GLU A 162 -12.38 -18.09 16.10
CA GLU A 162 -11.77 -16.89 15.54
C GLU A 162 -10.26 -17.06 15.34
N ILE A 163 -9.54 -17.55 16.36
CA ILE A 163 -8.11 -17.87 16.25
C ILE A 163 -7.86 -18.88 15.13
N LEU A 164 -8.66 -19.95 15.05
CA LEU A 164 -8.54 -20.96 13.99
C LEU A 164 -8.81 -20.38 12.59
N ALA A 165 -9.74 -19.43 12.47
CA ALA A 165 -10.04 -18.75 11.21
C ALA A 165 -8.86 -17.88 10.76
N GLU A 166 -8.15 -17.22 11.68
CA GLU A 166 -6.95 -16.43 11.40
C GLU A 166 -5.71 -17.29 11.09
N LEU A 167 -5.54 -18.43 11.75
CA LEU A 167 -4.40 -19.33 11.53
C LEU A 167 -4.48 -20.11 10.21
N LYS A 168 -5.68 -20.53 9.78
CA LYS A 168 -5.91 -21.27 8.52
C LYS A 168 -5.24 -20.64 7.29
N PRO A 169 -5.41 -19.34 6.98
CA PRO A 169 -4.79 -18.73 5.81
C PRO A 169 -3.25 -18.66 5.91
N LEU A 170 -2.68 -18.51 7.10
CA LEU A 170 -1.22 -18.48 7.30
C LEU A 170 -0.59 -19.83 6.98
N ILE A 171 -1.21 -20.92 7.43
CA ILE A 171 -0.75 -22.30 7.16
C ILE A 171 -0.92 -22.64 5.66
N ALA A 172 -1.98 -22.15 5.02
CA ALA A 172 -2.21 -22.34 3.59
C ALA A 172 -1.25 -21.54 2.69
N ALA A 173 -0.71 -20.42 3.18
CA ALA A 173 0.28 -19.60 2.47
C ALA A 173 1.69 -20.20 2.51
N GLU A 174 2.05 -20.91 3.59
CA GLU A 174 3.36 -21.56 3.77
C GLU A 174 3.48 -22.89 2.99
N SER A 175 2.36 -23.43 2.49
CA SER A 175 2.29 -24.67 1.72
C SER A 175 2.25 -24.47 0.19
N ARG A 176 2.51 -23.25 -0.30
CA ARG A 176 2.70 -22.90 -1.73
C ARG A 176 4.11 -22.40 -1.98
#